data_AF-A0A3D3P8Y4-F1
#
_entry.id   AF-A0A3D3P8Y4-F1
#
_cell.length_a   1.000
_cell.length_b   1.000
_cell.length_c   1.000
_cell.angle_alpha   90.00
_cell.angle_beta   90.00
_cell.angle_gamma   90.00
#
_symmetry.space_group_name_H-M   'P 1'
#
loop_
_entity.id
_entity.type
_entity.pdbx_description
1 polymer ?
#
loop_
_entity_poly.entity_id
_entity_poly.type
_entity_poly.pdbx_seq_one_letter_code
_entity_poly.pdbx_strand_id
1 'polypeptide(L)'
;MSSVLPVVKAIISDSIFPQVELDTLIRNNKQKLSVNLEKNDFISRRVLNKAIFGDSIYGYTVESEDYDLLTRKDLLDYFHKAYQPKNCTLIVA
;
A
#
# COMPACT_ATOMS: atom_id res chain seq x y z
N MET A 1 -13.12 15.93 23.58
CA MET A 1 -12.40 14.86 22.85
C MET A 1 -13.33 13.80 22.25
N SER A 2 -14.64 14.04 22.12
CA SER A 2 -15.63 13.09 21.58
C SER A 2 -15.86 13.19 20.06
N SER A 3 -15.32 14.21 19.38
CA SER A 3 -15.53 14.41 17.93
C SER A 3 -14.56 13.64 17.02
N VAL A 4 -13.46 13.08 17.55
CA VAL A 4 -12.44 12.44 16.71
C VAL A 4 -12.85 11.00 16.34
N LEU A 5 -13.52 10.28 17.25
CA LEU A 5 -14.03 8.93 17.00
C LEU A 5 -14.97 8.85 15.77
N PRO A 6 -16.00 9.70 15.63
CA PRO A 6 -16.87 9.66 14.46
C PRO A 6 -16.12 10.00 13.17
N VAL A 7 -15.10 10.86 13.22
CA VAL A 7 -14.25 11.19 12.06
C VAL A 7 -13.38 10.00 11.65
N VAL A 8 -12.75 9.30 12.59
CA VAL A 8 -11.97 8.10 12.31
C VAL A 8 -12.86 6.99 11.75
N LYS A 9 -14.07 6.82 12.31
CA LYS A 9 -15.06 5.88 11.77
C LYS A 9 -15.48 6.23 10.35
N ALA A 10 -15.70 7.51 10.06
CA ALA A 10 -16.07 7.98 8.72
C ALA A 10 -14.92 7.77 7.72
N ILE A 11 -13.66 8.01 8.11
CA ILE A 11 -12.50 7.75 7.22
C ILE A 11 -12.43 6.25 6.87
N ILE A 12 -12.66 5.36 7.83
CA ILE A 12 -12.59 3.91 7.60
C ILE A 12 -13.84 3.38 6.87
N SER A 13 -14.98 4.05 6.96
CA SER A 13 -16.25 3.56 6.37
C SER A 13 -16.59 4.22 5.02
N ASP A 14 -16.31 5.52 4.89
CA ASP A 14 -16.67 6.37 3.75
C ASP A 14 -15.46 6.70 2.87
N SER A 15 -14.39 5.88 2.92
CA SER A 15 -13.24 6.03 2.02
C SER A 15 -13.69 5.86 0.56
N ILE A 16 -13.87 6.99 -0.12
CA ILE A 16 -13.94 7.03 -1.58
C ILE A 16 -12.51 6.85 -2.09
N PHE A 17 -12.29 5.88 -2.97
CA PHE A 17 -11.02 5.69 -3.67
C PHE A 17 -11.17 6.28 -5.08
N PRO A 18 -10.91 7.57 -5.33
CA PRO A 18 -11.14 8.19 -6.63
C PRO A 18 -10.08 7.70 -7.61
N GLN A 19 -10.48 7.38 -8.85
CA GLN A 19 -9.57 6.86 -9.87
C GLN A 19 -8.42 7.86 -10.16
N VAL A 20 -8.72 9.16 -10.22
CA VAL A 20 -7.74 10.22 -10.50
C VAL A 20 -6.65 10.32 -9.44
N GLU A 21 -7.02 10.17 -8.16
CA GLU A 21 -6.05 10.18 -7.07
C GLU A 21 -5.21 8.90 -7.08
N LEU A 22 -5.83 7.74 -7.37
CA LEU A 22 -5.12 6.48 -7.53
C LEU A 22 -4.09 6.54 -8.65
N ASP A 23 -4.46 7.05 -9.83
CA ASP A 23 -3.56 7.21 -10.97
C ASP A 23 -2.39 8.15 -10.64
N THR A 24 -2.68 9.23 -9.89
CA THR A 24 -1.65 10.16 -9.40
C THR A 24 -0.71 9.49 -8.40
N LEU A 25 -1.25 8.67 -7.48
CA LEU A 25 -0.47 7.88 -6.53
C LEU A 25 0.42 6.85 -7.23
N ILE A 26 -0.11 6.13 -8.21
CA ILE A 26 0.62 5.16 -9.04
C ILE A 26 1.77 5.87 -9.74
N ARG A 27 1.51 6.98 -10.44
CA ARG A 27 2.53 7.75 -11.14
C ARG A 27 3.62 8.26 -10.21
N ASN A 28 3.25 8.82 -9.06
CA ASN A 28 4.20 9.34 -8.08
C ASN A 28 5.05 8.22 -7.45
N ASN A 29 4.46 7.06 -7.16
CA ASN A 29 5.20 5.91 -6.64
C ASN A 29 6.14 5.32 -7.69
N LYS A 30 5.72 5.22 -8.95
CA LYS A 30 6.62 4.80 -10.04
C LYS A 30 7.81 5.73 -10.20
N GLN A 31 7.60 7.05 -10.15
CA GLN A 31 8.70 8.02 -10.17
C GLN A 31 9.63 7.84 -8.96
N LYS A 32 9.08 7.72 -7.74
CA LYS A 32 9.89 7.46 -6.54
C LYS A 32 10.66 6.14 -6.64
N LEU A 33 10.03 5.09 -7.18
CA LEU A 33 10.66 3.80 -7.41
C LEU A 33 11.81 3.94 -8.40
N SER A 34 11.62 4.63 -9.52
CA SER A 34 12.67 4.88 -10.52
C SER A 34 13.88 5.58 -9.90
N VAL A 35 13.65 6.65 -9.13
CA VAL A 35 14.73 7.37 -8.42
C VAL A 35 15.42 6.48 -7.38
N ASN A 36 14.68 5.59 -6.73
CA ASN A 36 15.27 4.65 -5.78
C ASN A 36 16.01 3.51 -6.47
N LEU A 37 15.58 3.05 -7.65
CA LEU A 37 16.28 2.04 -8.46
C LEU A 37 17.64 2.54 -8.95
N GLU A 38 17.79 3.85 -9.19
CA GLU A 38 19.09 4.46 -9.48
C GLU A 38 20.05 4.44 -8.28
N LYS A 39 19.54 4.22 -7.06
CA LYS A 39 20.37 4.12 -5.85
C LYS A 39 20.84 2.69 -5.65
N ASN A 40 22.15 2.48 -5.71
CA ASN A 40 22.76 1.17 -5.50
C ASN A 40 22.43 0.56 -4.12
N ASP A 41 22.24 1.38 -3.08
CA ASP A 41 21.84 0.92 -1.74
C ASP A 41 20.47 0.23 -1.74
N PHE A 42 19.52 0.75 -2.54
CA PHE A 42 18.18 0.18 -2.67
C PHE A 42 18.22 -1.15 -3.43
N ILE A 43 18.99 -1.23 -4.51
CA ILE A 43 19.19 -2.47 -5.27
C ILE A 43 19.88 -3.53 -4.41
N SER A 44 20.91 -3.14 -3.67
CA SER A 44 21.65 -4.04 -2.77
C SER A 44 20.74 -4.65 -1.70
N ARG A 45 19.86 -3.85 -1.08
CA ARG A 45 18.84 -4.34 -0.14
C ARG A 45 17.82 -5.27 -0.78
N ARG A 46 17.36 -4.98 -1.99
CA ARG A 46 16.43 -5.85 -2.75
C ARG A 46 17.05 -7.22 -3.01
N VAL A 47 18.28 -7.25 -3.51
CA VAL A 47 19.03 -8.49 -3.78
C VAL A 47 19.30 -9.26 -2.48
N LEU A 48 19.69 -8.57 -1.42
CA LEU A 48 19.94 -9.17 -0.12
C LEU A 48 18.67 -9.80 0.48
N ASN A 49 17.55 -9.08 0.48
CA ASN A 49 16.28 -9.60 0.99
C ASN A 49 15.82 -10.80 0.16
N LYS A 50 15.95 -10.77 -1.17
CA LYS A 50 15.62 -11.92 -2.03
C LYS A 50 16.52 -13.12 -1.75
N ALA A 51 17.81 -12.90 -1.50
CA ALA A 51 18.76 -13.97 -1.17
C ALA A 51 18.48 -14.60 0.21
N ILE A 52 18.05 -13.80 1.19
CA ILE A 52 17.75 -14.28 2.55
C ILE A 52 16.38 -14.96 2.61
N PHE A 53 15.37 -14.38 1.97
CA PHE A 53 13.96 -14.75 2.15
C PHE A 53 13.34 -15.46 0.94
N GLY A 54 14.08 -15.66 -0.14
CA GLY A 54 13.63 -16.34 -1.36
C GLY A 54 12.38 -15.68 -1.97
N ASP A 55 11.44 -16.51 -2.45
CA ASP A 55 10.12 -16.07 -2.96
C ASP A 55 9.06 -15.92 -1.85
N SER A 56 9.46 -15.72 -0.59
CA SER A 56 8.49 -15.39 0.46
C SER A 56 8.01 -13.94 0.33
N ILE A 57 6.91 -13.60 1.02
CA ILE A 57 6.38 -12.22 1.10
C ILE A 57 7.41 -11.18 1.58
N TYR A 58 8.49 -11.61 2.25
CA TYR A 58 9.58 -10.75 2.73
C TYR A 58 10.73 -10.61 1.72
N GLY A 59 10.81 -11.51 0.74
CA GLY A 59 11.74 -11.44 -0.39
C GLY A 59 11.10 -10.88 -1.67
N TYR A 60 9.77 -10.77 -1.69
CA TYR A 60 9.04 -10.14 -2.80
C TYR A 60 9.48 -8.69 -2.95
N THR A 61 9.80 -8.34 -4.18
CA THR A 61 10.26 -7.00 -4.49
C THR A 61 9.33 -6.37 -5.49
N VAL A 62 8.83 -5.18 -5.16
CA VAL A 62 7.87 -4.47 -5.99
C VAL A 62 8.57 -3.93 -7.24
N GLU A 63 8.07 -4.32 -8.40
CA GLU A 63 8.50 -3.81 -9.70
C GLU A 63 7.54 -2.73 -10.21
N SER A 64 7.99 -1.93 -11.18
CA SER A 64 7.13 -0.92 -11.81
C SER A 64 5.89 -1.54 -12.47
N GLU A 65 6.01 -2.77 -12.95
CA GLU A 65 4.95 -3.54 -13.61
C GLU A 65 3.84 -3.92 -12.62
N ASP A 66 4.17 -4.16 -11.35
CA ASP A 66 3.18 -4.43 -10.29
C ASP A 66 2.26 -3.22 -10.08
N TYR A 67 2.78 -2.01 -10.27
CA TYR A 67 1.98 -0.79 -10.20
C TYR A 67 1.06 -0.60 -11.41
N ASP A 68 1.37 -1.19 -12.57
CA ASP A 68 0.48 -1.19 -13.75
C ASP A 68 -0.67 -2.20 -13.60
N LEU A 69 -0.42 -3.31 -12.89
CA LEU A 69 -1.43 -4.32 -12.59
C LEU A 69 -2.40 -3.88 -11.48
N LEU A 70 -2.05 -2.85 -10.71
CA LEU A 70 -2.86 -2.36 -9.60
C LEU A 70 -4.14 -1.68 -10.11
N THR A 71 -5.28 -2.37 -9.98
CA THR A 71 -6.58 -1.77 -10.32
C THR A 71 -7.31 -1.24 -9.09
N ARG A 72 -8.16 -0.23 -9.31
CA ARG A 72 -9.06 0.29 -8.26
C ARG A 72 -9.96 -0.81 -7.69
N LYS A 73 -10.36 -1.78 -8.51
CA LYS A 73 -11.21 -2.89 -8.09
C LYS A 73 -10.48 -3.75 -7.04
N ASP A 74 -9.21 -4.06 -7.26
CA ASP A 74 -8.41 -4.83 -6.30
C ASP A 74 -8.21 -4.09 -4.97
N LEU A 75 -8.06 -2.76 -5.04
CA LEU A 75 -8.03 -1.89 -3.86
C LEU A 75 -9.35 -1.93 -3.07
N LEU A 76 -10.49 -1.84 -3.75
CA LEU A 76 -11.81 -1.94 -3.12
C LEU A 76 -12.06 -3.35 -2.54
N ASP A 77 -11.75 -4.39 -3.31
CA ASP A 77 -11.89 -5.79 -2.88
C ASP A 77 -11.01 -6.06 -1.65
N TYR A 78 -9.76 -5.59 -1.64
CA TYR A 78 -8.89 -5.68 -0.48
C TYR A 78 -9.39 -4.84 0.69
N PHE A 79 -9.86 -3.62 0.44
CA PHE A 79 -10.40 -2.75 1.49
C PHE A 79 -11.58 -3.42 2.21
N HIS A 80 -12.55 -3.96 1.45
CA HIS A 80 -13.69 -4.70 1.99
C HIS A 80 -13.30 -5.99 2.73
N LYS A 81 -12.18 -6.63 2.35
CA LYS A 81 -11.70 -7.86 2.99
C LYS A 81 -10.87 -7.59 4.25
N ALA A 82 -10.00 -6.58 4.22
CA ALA A 82 -9.07 -6.26 5.30
C ALA A 82 -9.70 -5.37 6.38
N TYR A 83 -10.51 -4.37 5.99
CA TYR A 83 -11.15 -3.43 6.91
C TYR A 83 -12.53 -3.93 7.33
N GLN A 84 -12.60 -5.16 7.85
CA GLN A 84 -13.80 -5.69 8.47
C GLN A 84 -13.80 -5.41 9.98
N PRO A 85 -14.97 -5.15 10.60
CA PRO A 85 -15.09 -4.94 12.04
C PRO A 85 -14.50 -6.09 12.88
N LYS A 86 -14.46 -7.31 12.31
CA LYS A 86 -13.86 -8.50 12.94
C LYS A 86 -12.33 -8.47 13.00
N ASN A 87 -11.66 -7.71 12.14
CA ASN A 87 -10.20 -7.68 12.00
C ASN A 87 -9.59 -6.32 12.38
N CYS A 88 -10.38 -5.43 12.98
CA CYS A 88 -9.95 -4.10 13.38
C CYS A 88 -9.82 -4.04 14.91
N THR A 89 -8.61 -3.76 15.41
CA THR A 89 -8.37 -3.50 16.84
C THR A 89 -8.11 -2.01 17.00
N LEU A 90 -9.05 -1.29 17.62
CA LEU A 90 -8.92 0.14 17.91
C LEU A 90 -8.24 0.31 19.28
N ILE A 91 -7.01 0.81 19.29
CA ILE A 91 -6.30 1.16 20.53
C ILE A 91 -6.40 2.68 20.70
N VAL A 92 -7.03 3.12 21.79
CA VAL A 92 -7.15 4.54 22.16
C VAL A 92 -6.48 4.73 23.51
N ALA A 93 -5.56 5.69 23.62
CA ALA A 93 -4.85 6.07 24.83
C ALA A 93 -5.17 7.52 25.21
#